data_AF-A0AAV3YY36-F1
#
_entry.id   AF-A0AAV3YY36-F1
#
_cell.length_a   1.000
_cell.length_b   1.000
_cell.length_c   1.000
_cell.angle_alpha   90.00
_cell.angle_beta   90.00
_cell.angle_gamma   90.00
#
_symmetry.space_group_name_H-M   'P 1'
#
loop_
_entity.id
_entity.type
_entity.pdbx_description
1 polymer ?
#
loop_
_entity_poly.entity_id
_entity_poly.type
_entity_poly.pdbx_seq_one_letter_code
_entity_poly.pdbx_strand_id
1 'polypeptide(L)'
;MPILSLNIIFLILIGVGVAQNDFSDPITCYICNGTASNSTCADPIDVDDPSVTQKECDRGICLKWTKYKGRVLQMIRTCSSDLNFHLTMIHDVCRTERNGNGKLCMCGKHLCNGATSNTHAEIVRVIVFLGISILTMAWSKSQ
;
A
#
# COMPACT_ATOMS: atom_id res chain seq x y z
N MET A 1 10.14 -34.06 -21.68
CA MET A 1 11.01 -32.94 -21.26
C MET A 1 10.77 -31.57 -21.94
N PRO A 2 10.10 -31.40 -23.11
CA PRO A 2 9.84 -30.04 -23.65
C PRO A 2 8.55 -29.39 -23.14
N ILE A 3 7.61 -30.18 -22.61
CA ILE A 3 6.29 -29.71 -22.15
C ILE A 3 6.41 -28.96 -20.81
N LEU A 4 7.36 -29.37 -19.96
CA LEU A 4 7.61 -28.75 -18.66
C LEU A 4 8.16 -27.32 -18.83
N SER A 5 9.04 -27.12 -19.81
CA SER A 5 9.64 -25.83 -20.15
C SER A 5 8.62 -24.84 -20.72
N LEU A 6 7.66 -25.33 -21.53
CA LEU A 6 6.60 -24.49 -22.11
C LEU A 6 5.61 -23.97 -21.05
N ASN A 7 5.26 -24.83 -20.08
CA ASN A 7 4.37 -24.45 -18.97
C ASN A 7 5.02 -23.44 -18.01
N ILE A 8 6.34 -23.54 -17.78
CA ILE A 8 7.09 -22.57 -16.98
C ILE A 8 7.10 -21.19 -17.66
N ILE A 9 7.31 -21.15 -18.98
CA ILE A 9 7.29 -19.90 -19.76
C ILE A 9 5.88 -19.27 -19.75
N PHE A 10 4.82 -20.08 -19.87
CA PHE A 10 3.43 -19.61 -19.81
C PHE A 10 3.07 -19.07 -18.42
N LEU A 11 3.53 -19.71 -17.33
CA LEU A 11 3.34 -19.22 -15.96
C LEU A 11 4.09 -17.91 -15.68
N ILE A 12 5.28 -17.72 -16.27
CA ILE A 12 6.04 -16.47 -16.17
C ILE A 12 5.33 -15.33 -16.93
N LEU A 13 4.72 -15.61 -18.09
CA LEU A 13 3.99 -14.61 -18.88
C LEU A 13 2.67 -14.18 -18.22
N ILE A 14 1.97 -15.07 -17.52
CA ILE A 14 0.74 -14.73 -16.76
C ILE A 14 1.07 -13.95 -15.48
N GLY A 15 2.27 -14.10 -14.93
CA GLY A 15 2.68 -13.49 -13.66
C GLY A 15 3.00 -11.99 -13.71
N VAL A 16 3.14 -11.38 -14.89
CA VAL A 16 3.49 -9.96 -15.04
C VAL A 16 2.32 -9.15 -15.58
N GLY A 17 1.15 -9.34 -14.99
CA GLY A 17 0.10 -8.31 -15.04
C GLY A 17 0.51 -7.17 -14.13
N VAL A 18 1.31 -6.21 -14.64
CA VAL A 18 1.50 -4.94 -13.93
C VAL A 18 0.15 -4.26 -13.94
N ALA A 19 -0.60 -4.34 -12.85
CA ALA A 19 -1.78 -3.52 -12.64
C ALA A 19 -1.33 -2.05 -12.67
N GLN A 20 -1.48 -1.40 -13.82
CA GLN A 20 -1.39 0.04 -13.90
C GLN A 20 -2.61 0.56 -13.13
N ASN A 21 -2.36 1.19 -11.99
CA ASN A 21 -3.43 1.83 -11.24
C ASN A 21 -3.83 3.10 -11.99
N ASP A 22 -5.07 3.13 -12.47
CA ASP A 22 -5.68 4.35 -12.96
C ASP A 22 -6.06 5.22 -11.75
N PHE A 23 -5.48 6.42 -11.65
CA PHE A 23 -5.73 7.37 -10.55
C PHE A 23 -6.76 8.45 -10.93
N SER A 24 -7.49 8.21 -12.02
CA SER A 24 -8.54 9.09 -12.52
C SER A 24 -9.85 8.96 -11.74
N ASP A 25 -10.05 7.82 -11.08
CA ASP A 25 -11.26 7.54 -10.30
C ASP A 25 -11.19 8.19 -8.90
N PRO A 26 -12.35 8.62 -8.35
CA PRO A 26 -12.43 9.11 -6.99
C PRO A 26 -12.01 8.06 -5.96
N ILE A 27 -11.30 8.49 -4.92
CA ILE A 27 -10.79 7.61 -3.86
C ILE A 27 -11.07 8.19 -2.48
N THR A 28 -11.50 7.37 -1.53
CA THR A 28 -11.74 7.81 -0.15
C THR A 28 -10.49 7.64 0.69
N CYS A 29 -10.08 8.66 1.42
CA CYS A 29 -8.89 8.64 2.28
C CYS A 29 -9.20 9.13 3.69
N TYR A 30 -8.43 8.66 4.68
CA TYR A 30 -8.45 9.29 6.00
C TYR A 30 -7.76 10.66 5.95
N ILE A 31 -8.37 11.62 6.64
CA ILE A 31 -7.89 13.00 6.79
C ILE A 31 -7.69 13.27 8.28
N CYS A 32 -6.46 13.55 8.67
CA CYS A 32 -6.12 13.94 10.03
C CYS A 32 -4.74 14.60 10.09
N ASN A 33 -4.47 15.30 11.18
CA ASN A 33 -3.17 15.87 11.51
C ASN A 33 -2.93 15.79 13.01
N GLY A 34 -1.80 15.21 13.42
CA GLY A 34 -1.44 15.08 14.82
C GLY A 34 0.02 14.73 15.00
N THR A 35 0.44 14.46 16.23
CA THR A 35 1.78 13.93 16.51
C THR A 35 1.90 12.50 15.98
N ALA A 36 3.03 12.14 15.39
CA ALA A 36 3.25 10.79 14.87
C ALA A 36 3.31 9.71 15.95
N SER A 37 3.41 10.13 17.22
CA SER A 37 3.26 9.30 18.41
C SER A 37 2.14 9.84 19.28
N ASN A 38 1.33 8.97 19.89
CA ASN A 38 0.32 9.32 20.89
C ASN A 38 -0.73 10.34 20.41
N SER A 39 -1.17 10.25 19.16
CA SER A 39 -2.36 10.97 18.68
C SER A 39 -3.31 10.01 17.97
N THR A 40 -4.55 10.44 17.78
CA THR A 40 -5.58 9.75 16.99
C THR A 40 -5.15 9.56 15.54
N CYS A 41 -4.29 10.45 15.06
CA CYS A 41 -3.65 10.39 13.76
C CYS A 41 -2.30 9.65 13.78
N ALA A 42 -1.88 9.00 14.87
CA ALA A 42 -0.69 8.15 14.84
C ALA A 42 -0.97 6.80 14.14
N ASP A 43 -0.01 5.88 14.16
CA ASP A 43 -0.25 4.48 13.79
C ASP A 43 -0.44 3.62 15.05
N PRO A 44 -1.44 2.73 15.11
CA PRO A 44 -2.59 2.64 14.19
C PRO A 44 -3.51 3.87 14.31
N ILE A 45 -4.27 4.17 13.25
CA ILE A 45 -5.22 5.29 13.27
C ILE A 45 -6.42 4.96 14.17
N ASP A 46 -6.90 5.96 14.91
CA ASP A 46 -8.15 5.87 15.67
C ASP A 46 -9.31 6.36 14.79
N VAL A 47 -10.05 5.42 14.20
CA VAL A 47 -11.14 5.73 13.24
C VAL A 47 -12.42 6.21 13.92
N ASP A 48 -12.55 5.98 15.23
CA ASP A 48 -13.74 6.34 16.00
C ASP A 48 -13.63 7.77 16.55
N ASP A 49 -12.42 8.35 16.54
CA ASP A 49 -12.20 9.72 17.00
C ASP A 49 -12.73 10.75 15.97
N PRO A 50 -13.52 11.76 16.41
CA PRO A 50 -14.13 12.74 15.53
C PRO A 50 -13.12 13.67 14.81
N SER A 51 -11.86 13.73 15.25
CA SER A 51 -10.78 14.46 14.56
C SER A 51 -10.25 13.72 13.32
N VAL A 52 -10.58 12.44 13.18
CA VAL A 52 -10.24 11.62 12.02
C VAL A 52 -11.47 11.56 11.11
N THR A 53 -11.37 12.20 9.95
CA THR A 53 -12.47 12.23 8.97
C THR A 53 -12.12 11.43 7.73
N GLN A 54 -13.14 10.98 7.01
CA GLN A 54 -12.98 10.38 5.68
C GLN A 54 -13.38 11.41 4.63
N LYS A 55 -12.58 11.55 3.58
CA LYS A 55 -12.85 12.46 2.46
C LYS A 55 -12.68 11.72 1.15
N GLU A 56 -13.60 11.96 0.23
CA GLU A 56 -13.44 11.56 -1.17
C GLU A 56 -12.53 12.56 -1.88
N CYS A 57 -11.47 12.04 -2.50
CA CYS A 57 -10.53 12.77 -3.31
C CYS A 57 -10.95 12.58 -4.77
N ASP A 58 -11.41 13.65 -5.45
CA ASP A 58 -11.93 13.59 -6.82
C ASP A 58 -10.99 12.88 -7.81
N ARG A 59 -9.68 13.04 -7.62
CA ARG A 59 -8.61 12.34 -8.36
C ARG A 59 -7.40 12.14 -7.45
N GLY A 60 -6.57 11.16 -7.80
CA GLY A 60 -5.27 10.93 -7.17
C GLY A 60 -5.26 9.75 -6.19
N ILE A 61 -4.52 9.89 -5.10
CA ILE A 61 -4.21 8.79 -4.16
C ILE A 61 -4.22 9.25 -2.70
N CYS A 62 -4.32 8.30 -1.78
CA CYS A 62 -4.18 8.57 -0.36
C CYS A 62 -2.72 8.73 0.04
N LEU A 63 -2.47 9.71 0.92
CA LEU A 63 -1.15 10.00 1.44
C LEU A 63 -1.10 9.79 2.95
N LYS A 64 0.06 9.31 3.39
CA LYS A 64 0.47 9.27 4.79
C LYS A 64 1.84 9.89 4.89
N TRP A 65 1.90 11.06 5.51
CA TRP A 65 3.08 11.91 5.55
C TRP A 65 3.51 12.20 6.98
N THR A 66 4.71 11.79 7.34
CA THR A 66 5.37 12.28 8.56
C THR A 66 6.36 13.39 8.24
N LYS A 67 6.34 14.46 9.03
CA LYS A 67 7.27 15.59 8.89
C LYS A 67 7.56 16.23 10.24
N TYR A 68 8.75 16.79 10.41
CA TYR A 68 9.07 17.53 11.61
C TYR A 68 8.49 18.94 11.56
N LYS A 69 7.82 19.35 12.65
CA LYS A 69 7.46 20.74 12.94
C LYS A 69 8.22 21.15 14.20
N GLY A 70 9.33 21.86 14.04
CA GLY A 70 10.29 22.06 15.12
C GLY A 70 10.95 20.74 15.51
N ARG A 71 10.84 20.34 16.78
CA ARG A 71 11.37 19.06 17.30
C ARG A 71 10.36 17.92 17.35
N VAL A 72 9.12 18.16 16.91
CA VAL A 72 8.04 17.18 17.01
C VAL A 72 7.76 16.58 15.65
N LEU A 73 7.78 15.26 15.56
CA LEU A 73 7.35 14.53 14.37
C LEU A 73 5.82 14.54 14.30
N GLN A 74 5.28 15.13 13.25
CA GLN A 74 3.85 15.16 12.94
C GLN A 74 3.51 14.02 11.97
N MET A 75 2.29 13.51 12.05
CA MET A 75 1.68 12.63 11.06
C MET A 75 0.47 13.34 10.45
N ILE A 76 0.43 13.35 9.12
CA ILE A 76 -0.63 13.95 8.30
C ILE A 76 -1.13 12.87 7.36
N ARG A 77 -2.45 12.69 7.34
CA ARG A 77 -3.14 11.86 6.35
C ARG A 77 -4.02 12.77 5.50
N THR A 78 -3.91 12.65 4.17
CA THR A 78 -4.56 13.58 3.24
C THR A 78 -4.72 12.97 1.85
N CYS A 79 -5.52 13.61 0.99
CA CYS A 79 -5.54 13.38 -0.45
C CYS A 79 -4.26 13.94 -1.10
N SER A 80 -3.77 13.30 -2.17
CA SER A 80 -2.69 13.88 -2.99
C SER A 80 -3.08 15.17 -3.70
N SER A 81 -4.37 15.33 -4.02
CA SER A 81 -4.93 16.55 -4.61
C SER A 81 -4.88 17.77 -3.69
N ASP A 82 -4.79 17.57 -2.37
CA ASP A 82 -4.76 18.66 -1.38
C ASP A 82 -3.34 19.21 -1.13
N LEU A 83 -2.31 18.63 -1.77
CA LEU A 83 -0.92 19.05 -1.59
C LEU A 83 -0.44 19.96 -2.72
N ASN A 84 0.15 21.10 -2.35
CA ASN A 84 0.60 22.15 -3.27
C ASN A 84 1.92 21.85 -4.02
N PHE A 85 2.33 20.58 -4.14
CA PHE A 85 3.58 20.20 -4.81
C PHE A 85 3.35 19.12 -5.85
N HIS A 86 4.16 19.16 -6.92
CA HIS A 86 4.07 18.18 -8.00
C HIS A 86 4.52 16.81 -7.51
N LEU A 87 3.55 15.94 -7.29
CA LEU A 87 3.76 14.57 -6.85
C LEU A 87 3.69 13.62 -8.02
N THR A 88 4.73 12.82 -8.21
CA THR A 88 4.62 11.59 -9.01
C THR A 88 3.83 10.60 -8.16
N MET A 89 2.54 10.45 -8.46
CA MET A 89 1.63 9.55 -7.76
C MET A 89 2.00 8.11 -8.12
N ILE A 90 2.55 7.36 -7.16
CA ILE A 90 2.96 5.97 -7.36
C ILE A 90 2.38 5.13 -6.22
N HIS A 91 1.74 4.03 -6.57
CA HIS A 91 1.12 3.13 -5.61
C HIS A 91 2.17 2.44 -4.73
N ASP A 92 1.85 2.29 -3.44
CA ASP A 92 2.61 1.57 -2.41
C ASP A 92 4.08 1.97 -2.32
N VAL A 93 4.34 3.26 -2.52
CA VAL A 93 5.69 3.84 -2.44
C VAL A 93 5.81 4.71 -1.20
N CYS A 94 6.85 4.46 -0.41
CA CYS A 94 7.31 5.37 0.63
C CYS A 94 8.64 6.02 0.21
N ARG A 95 8.74 7.34 0.39
CA ARG A 95 9.96 8.14 0.16
C ARG A 95 10.31 8.91 1.42
N THR A 96 11.59 9.10 1.67
CA THR A 96 12.05 10.02 2.72
C THR A 96 11.72 11.45 2.29
N GLU A 97 11.20 12.24 3.21
CA GLU A 97 10.94 13.67 3.01
C GLU A 97 12.27 14.40 2.73
N ARG A 98 12.23 15.50 1.95
CA ARG A 98 13.43 16.17 1.43
C ARG A 98 14.42 16.59 2.52
N ASN A 99 13.92 17.01 3.69
CA ASN A 99 14.75 17.41 4.83
C ASN A 99 15.22 16.22 5.68
N GLY A 100 15.03 14.98 5.19
CA GLY A 100 15.70 13.77 5.66
C GLY A 100 15.08 13.08 6.87
N ASN A 101 14.10 13.69 7.52
CA ASN A 101 13.61 13.21 8.82
C ASN A 101 12.12 12.78 8.80
N GLY A 102 11.43 12.95 7.68
CA GLY A 102 10.05 12.49 7.50
C GLY A 102 9.93 11.32 6.51
N LYS A 103 8.74 10.74 6.39
CA LYS A 103 8.39 9.77 5.34
C LYS A 103 7.08 10.15 4.68
N LEU A 104 7.04 10.13 3.36
CA LEU A 104 5.83 10.28 2.57
C LEU A 104 5.51 8.94 1.91
N CYS A 105 4.41 8.33 2.33
CA CYS A 105 3.88 7.10 1.76
C CYS A 105 2.62 7.39 0.94
N MET A 106 2.50 6.69 -0.19
CA MET A 106 1.51 6.87 -1.22
C MET A 106 0.81 5.54 -1.47
N CYS A 107 -0.52 5.51 -1.51
CA CYS A 107 -1.28 4.30 -1.80
C CYS A 107 -2.61 4.64 -2.49
N GLY A 108 -3.05 3.78 -3.40
CA GLY A 108 -4.16 4.03 -4.33
C GLY A 108 -5.36 3.11 -4.12
N LYS A 109 -5.73 2.81 -2.88
CA LYS A 109 -6.95 2.05 -2.52
C LYS A 109 -7.73 2.81 -1.45
N HIS A 110 -9.06 2.68 -1.42
CA HIS A 110 -9.88 3.34 -0.39
C HIS A 110 -9.31 3.06 1.01
N LEU A 111 -9.14 4.12 1.79
CA LEU A 111 -8.75 4.11 3.19
C LEU A 111 -7.37 3.45 3.47
N CYS A 112 -6.53 3.27 2.44
CA CYS A 112 -5.24 2.58 2.56
C CYS A 112 -4.22 3.32 3.43
N ASN A 113 -4.40 4.63 3.67
CA ASN A 113 -3.51 5.42 4.50
C ASN A 113 -3.73 5.23 6.01
N GLY A 114 -4.67 4.38 6.45
CA GLY A 114 -4.98 4.12 7.86
C GLY A 114 -3.97 3.24 8.63
N ALA A 115 -3.04 2.58 7.93
CA ALA A 115 -2.15 1.53 8.45
C ALA A 115 -2.87 0.20 8.75
N THR A 116 -3.23 -0.50 7.68
CA THR A 116 -3.44 -1.95 7.72
C THR A 116 -2.13 -2.66 7.38
N SER A 117 -1.66 -3.54 8.25
CA SER A 117 -0.48 -4.35 7.97
C SER A 117 -0.81 -5.36 6.85
N ASN A 118 -0.51 -5.01 5.60
CA ASN A 118 -0.65 -5.90 4.44
C ASN A 118 0.31 -7.11 4.47
N THR A 119 1.09 -7.29 5.55
CA THR A 119 1.99 -8.43 5.73
C THR A 119 1.27 -9.77 5.67
N HIS A 120 -0.01 -9.85 6.01
CA HIS A 120 -0.75 -11.13 6.00
C HIS A 120 -1.08 -11.66 4.59
N ALA A 121 -1.39 -10.79 3.63
CA ALA A 121 -1.84 -11.23 2.30
C ALA A 121 -0.70 -11.85 1.46
N GLU A 122 0.50 -11.26 1.55
CA GLU A 122 1.69 -11.77 0.84
C GLU A 122 2.17 -13.09 1.42
N ILE A 123 2.12 -13.27 2.75
CA ILE A 123 2.48 -14.54 3.41
C ILE A 123 1.51 -15.66 3.00
N VAL A 124 0.20 -15.39 2.96
CA VAL A 124 -0.81 -16.39 2.56
C VAL A 124 -0.59 -16.83 1.11
N ARG A 125 -0.26 -15.92 0.19
CA ARG A 125 0.06 -16.27 -1.20
C ARG A 125 1.23 -17.23 -1.29
N VAL A 126 2.34 -16.94 -0.59
CA VAL A 126 3.52 -17.82 -0.57
C VAL A 126 3.18 -19.21 -0.01
N ILE A 127 2.40 -19.27 1.07
CA ILE A 127 1.98 -20.55 1.67
C ILE A 127 1.12 -21.37 0.69
N VAL A 128 0.17 -20.73 0.00
CA VAL A 128 -0.67 -21.39 -1.00
C VAL A 128 0.17 -21.91 -2.18
N PHE A 129 1.11 -21.12 -2.68
CA PHE A 129 2.02 -21.55 -3.74
C PHE A 129 2.89 -22.75 -3.33
N LEU A 130 3.44 -22.73 -2.11
CA LEU A 130 4.21 -23.85 -1.57
C LEU A 130 3.34 -25.10 -1.40
N GLY A 131 2.12 -24.95 -0.89
CA GLY A 131 1.17 -26.06 -0.72
C GLY A 131 0.81 -26.74 -2.05
N ILE A 132 0.50 -25.94 -3.09
CA ILE A 132 0.18 -26.45 -4.43
C ILE A 132 1.40 -27.19 -5.03
N SER A 133 2.60 -26.65 -4.85
CA SER A 133 3.84 -27.26 -5.37
C SER A 133 4.14 -28.62 -4.73
N ILE A 134 3.87 -28.78 -3.43
CA ILE A 134 4.05 -30.05 -2.71
C ILE A 134 3.03 -31.08 -3.20
N LEU A 135 1.77 -30.68 -3.38
CA LEU A 135 0.71 -31.56 -3.90
C LEU A 135 1.02 -32.08 -5.31
N THR A 136 1.50 -31.22 -6.22
CA THR A 136 1.84 -31.64 -7.59
C THR A 136 3.04 -32.59 -7.61
N MET A 137 4.05 -32.36 -6.77
CA MET A 137 5.18 -33.28 -6.60
C MET A 137 4.75 -34.64 -6.03
N ALA A 138 3.82 -34.66 -5.07
CA ALA A 138 3.29 -35.89 -4.50
C ALA A 138 2.48 -36.70 -5.53
N TRP A 139 1.68 -36.03 -6.35
CA TRP A 139 0.90 -36.66 -7.41
C TRP A 139 1.78 -37.28 -8.50
N SER A 140 2.85 -36.59 -8.90
CA SER A 140 3.83 -37.08 -9.88
C SER A 140 4.57 -38.34 -9.44
N LYS A 141 4.62 -38.63 -8.14
CA LYS A 141 5.35 -39.79 -7.58
C LYS A 141 4.46 -41.03 -7.43
N SER A 142 3.15 -40.88 -7.65
CA SER A 142 2.14 -41.92 -7.55
C SER A 142 1.76 -42.55 -8.91
N GLN A 143 2.39 -42.09 -10.00
CA GLN A 143 2.36 -42.71 -11.33
C GLN A 143 3.73 -43.31 -11.63
#